data_AF-A0A553DDN4-F1
#
_entry.id   AF-A0A553DDN4-F1
#
_cell.length_a   1.000
_cell.length_b   1.000
_cell.length_c   1.000
_cell.angle_alpha   90.00
_cell.angle_beta   90.00
_cell.angle_gamma   90.00
#
_symmetry.space_group_name_H-M   'P 1'
#
loop_
_entity.id
_entity.type
_entity.pdbx_description
1 polymer ?
#
loop_
_entity_poly.entity_id
_entity_poly.type
_entity_poly.pdbx_seq_one_letter_code
_entity_poly.pdbx_strand_id
1 'polypeptide(L)' 'MGNEKIEKITPQKAMELLKKDGIDVDIEDAKNILDILYEMAEIVVDTYLNEHKNVNLPTQK' A
#
# COMPACT_ATOMS: atom_id res chain seq x y z
N MET A 1 -17.78 -7.04 -9.38
CA MET A 1 -16.81 -6.15 -8.70
C MET A 1 -15.49 -6.37 -9.40
N GLY A 2 -14.93 -5.34 -10.02
CA GLY A 2 -13.77 -5.48 -10.90
C GLY A 2 -12.60 -6.05 -10.12
N ASN A 3 -12.12 -7.21 -10.54
CA ASN A 3 -10.84 -7.76 -10.09
C ASN A 3 -9.72 -6.95 -10.77
N GLU A 4 -9.61 -5.66 -10.45
CA GLU A 4 -8.43 -4.90 -10.77
C GLU A 4 -7.33 -5.45 -9.86
N LYS A 5 -6.53 -6.37 -10.40
CA LYS A 5 -5.29 -6.79 -9.73
C LYS A 5 -4.50 -5.51 -9.52
N ILE A 6 -4.41 -5.05 -8.27
CA ILE A 6 -3.44 -4.04 -7.89
C ILE A 6 -2.09 -4.65 -8.23
N GLU A 7 -1.50 -4.21 -9.34
CA GLU A 7 -0.17 -4.66 -9.73
C GLU A 7 0.79 -4.15 -8.67
N LYS A 8 1.31 -5.08 -7.86
CA LYS A 8 2.35 -4.76 -6.88
C LYS A 8 3.57 -4.25 -7.64
N ILE A 9 4.10 -3.11 -7.20
CA ILE A 9 5.41 -2.61 -7.63
C ILE A 9 6.45 -3.68 -7.26
N THR A 10 7.25 -4.08 -8.25
CA THR A 10 8.36 -5.02 -8.04
C THR A 10 9.58 -4.29 -7.47
N PRO A 11 10.51 -4.98 -6.78
CA PRO A 11 11.74 -4.37 -6.29
C PRO A 11 12.56 -3.68 -7.39
N GLN A 12 12.62 -4.26 -8.60
CA GLN A 12 13.29 -3.64 -9.74
C GLN A 12 12.62 -2.32 -10.14
N LYS A 13 11.29 -2.29 -10.09
CA LYS A 13 10.55 -1.06 -10.40
C LYS A 13 10.74 0.00 -9.33
N ALA A 14 10.79 -0.39 -8.06
CA ALA A 14 11.12 0.52 -6.96
C ALA A 14 12.53 1.11 -7.12
N MET A 15 13.54 0.30 -7.46
CA MET A 15 14.88 0.80 -7.77
C MET A 15 14.87 1.86 -8.88
N GLU A 16 14.16 1.61 -9.99
CA GLU A 16 14.04 2.57 -11.09
C GLU A 16 13.41 3.90 -10.65
N LEU A 17 12.37 3.83 -9.81
CA LEU A 17 11.66 5.00 -9.31
C LEU A 17 12.54 5.80 -8.34
N LEU A 18 13.12 5.12 -7.35
CA LEU A 18 14.02 5.73 -6.36
C LEU A 18 15.23 6.38 -7.04
N LYS A 19 15.81 5.71 -8.05
CA LYS A 19 16.94 6.26 -8.82
C LYS A 19 16.57 7.52 -9.60
N LYS A 20 15.35 7.63 -10.13
CA LYS A 20 14.87 8.86 -10.78
C LYS A 20 14.78 10.04 -9.82
N ASP A 21 14.52 9.75 -8.55
CA ASP A 21 14.45 10.74 -7.47
C ASP A 21 15.82 10.98 -6.80
N GLY A 22 16.89 10.40 -7.35
CA GLY A 22 18.27 10.58 -6.86
C GLY A 22 18.67 9.66 -5.71
N ILE A 23 17.86 8.64 -5.40
CA ILE A 23 18.11 7.65 -4.36
C ILE A 23 18.57 6.36 -5.04
N ASP A 24 19.88 6.09 -5.01
CA ASP A 24 20.43 4.83 -5.54
C ASP A 24 20.45 3.77 -4.44
N VAL A 25 19.70 2.69 -4.64
CA VAL A 25 19.57 1.56 -3.71
C VAL A 25 19.77 0.26 -4.47
N ASP A 26 20.22 -0.77 -3.76
CA ASP A 26 20.28 -2.12 -4.33
C ASP A 26 18.90 -2.82 -4.29
N ILE A 27 18.86 -4.04 -4.82
CA ILE A 27 17.62 -4.83 -4.91
C ILE A 27 17.09 -5.26 -3.53
N GLU A 28 17.97 -5.46 -2.56
CA GLU A 28 17.62 -5.90 -1.21
C GLU A 28 17.03 -4.73 -0.42
N ASP A 29 17.66 -3.56 -0.51
CA ASP A 29 17.14 -2.31 0.05
C ASP A 29 15.81 -1.91 -0.59
N ALA A 30 15.68 -1.99 -1.91
CA ALA A 30 14.43 -1.70 -2.60
C ALA A 30 13.30 -2.65 -2.16
N LYS A 31 13.62 -3.92 -1.90
CA LYS A 31 12.68 -4.89 -1.35
C LYS A 31 12.26 -4.51 0.07
N ASN A 32 13.22 -4.21 0.95
CA ASN A 32 12.94 -3.81 2.33
C ASN A 32 12.08 -2.55 2.41
N ILE A 33 12.36 -1.56 1.55
CA ILE A 33 11.55 -0.33 1.45
C ILE A 33 10.11 -0.67 1.04
N LEU A 34 9.94 -1.50 0.00
CA LEU A 34 8.61 -1.89 -0.45
C LEU A 34 7.83 -2.65 0.63
N ASP A 35 8.47 -3.59 1.33
CA ASP A 35 7.83 -4.39 2.37
C ASP A 35 7.27 -3.48 3.49
N ILE A 36 8.07 -2.50 3.95
CA ILE A 36 7.63 -1.50 4.93
C ILE A 36 6.43 -0.68 4.42
N LEU A 37 6.48 -0.22 3.17
CA LEU A 37 5.42 0.59 2.58
C LEU A 37 4.10 -0.20 2.44
N TYR A 38 4.17 -1.48 2.10
CA TYR A 38 2.98 -2.33 2.00
C TYR A 38 2.38 -2.62 3.38
N GLU A 39 3.21 -2.88 4.41
CA GLU A 39 2.73 -3.04 5.79
C GLU A 39 2.01 -1.78 6.28
N MET A 40 2.59 -0.59 6.02
CA MET A 40 1.94 0.68 6.36
C MET A 40 0.63 0.88 5.61
N ALA A 41 0.59 0.54 4.32
CA ALA A 41 -0.62 0.65 3.51
C ALA A 41 -1.75 -0.23 4.06
N GLU A 42 -1.44 -1.47 4.46
CA GLU A 42 -2.40 -2.38 5.10
C GLU A 42 -2.99 -1.77 6.38
N ILE A 43 -2.12 -1.26 7.26
CA ILE A 43 -2.54 -0.61 8.51
C ILE A 43 -3.45 0.59 8.25
N VAL A 44 -3.09 1.46 7.29
CA VAL A 44 -3.87 2.66 6.96
C VAL A 44 -5.23 2.29 6.39
N VAL A 45 -5.28 1.32 5.48
CA VAL A 45 -6.53 0.81 4.90
C VAL A 45 -7.42 0.20 5.97
N ASP A 46 -6.86 -0.64 6.84
CA ASP A 46 -7.61 -1.25 7.93
C ASP A 46 -8.14 -0.21 8.92
N THR A 47 -7.32 0.78 9.27
CA THR A 47 -7.72 1.88 10.15
C THR A 47 -8.90 2.65 9.53
N TYR A 48 -8.76 3.06 8.28
CA TYR A 48 -9.83 3.74 7.54
C TYR A 48 -11.12 2.91 7.50
N LEU A 49 -11.03 1.63 7.12
CA LEU A 49 -12.20 0.75 7.04
C LEU A 49 -12.85 0.54 8.42
N ASN A 50 -12.07 0.50 9.50
CA ASN A 50 -12.59 0.34 10.86
C ASN A 50 -13.26 1.62 11.39
N GLU A 51 -12.71 2.79 11.10
CA GLU A 51 -13.33 4.08 11.44
C GLU A 51 -14.66 4.25 10.67
N HIS A 52 -14.70 3.85 9.40
CA HIS A 52 -15.89 3.94 8.56
C HIS A 52 -16.92 2.82 8.78
N LYS A 53 -16.58 1.75 9.50
CA LYS A 53 -17.54 0.69 9.93
C LYS A 53 -18.43 1.10 11.10
N ASN A 54 -18.12 2.20 11.80
CA ASN A 54 -18.93 2.70 12.93
C ASN A 54 -20.04 3.68 12.53
N VAL A 55 -20.37 3.79 11.24
CA VAL A 55 -21.64 4.43 10.82
C VAL A 55 -22.76 3.42 11.01
N ASN A 56 -23.30 3.41 12.22
CA ASN A 56 -24.56 2.77 12.55
C ASN A 56 -25.64 3.32 11.59
N LEU A 57 -26.04 2.54 10.59
CA LEU A 57 -27.25 2.82 9.83
C LEU A 57 -28.43 2.67 10.81
N PRO A 58 -29.20 3.72 11.12
CA PRO A 58 -30.40 3.55 11.93
C PRO A 58 -31.33 2.57 11.21
N THR A 59 -31.69 1.53 11.94
CA THR A 59 -32.71 0.54 11.63
C THR A 59 -33.97 1.26 11.16
N GLN A 60 -34.36 1.06 9.90
CA GLN A 60 -35.68 1.47 9.42
C GLN A 60 -36.70 0.46 9.97
N LYS A 61 -37.68 0.98 10.71
CA LYS A 61 -38.84 0.28 11.27
C LYS A 61 -39.68 -0.41 10.19
#